data_AF-A0A956MMV9-F1
#
_entry.id   AF-A0A956MMV9-F1
#
_cell.length_a   1.000
_cell.length_b   1.000
_cell.length_c   1.000
_cell.angle_alpha   90.00
_cell.angle_beta   90.00
_cell.angle_gamma   90.00
#
_symmetry.space_group_name_H-M   'P 1'
#
loop_
_entity.id
_entity.type
_entity.pdbx_description
1 polymer ?
#
loop_
_entity_poly.entity_id
_entity_poly.type
_entity_poly.pdbx_seq_one_letter_code
_entity_poly.pdbx_strand_id
1 'polypeptide(L)'
;HDGPETGPLRRASLREMQQVQRPRPAAIVRGADGSPQLSSGGYGYGLGISTTCEFAHVVAHSGGLPGFGSVMRWLPEHGVGVLAFGNRTYTSWGGPADQALARLRGTGGLEPRMPAPSEALVAQRDAVTRLVLHWDDAAAQRLAAVNLFLDRSADRRRAEIEALLEKVGPCESGEGFDEVENALRGSWTLPCARGALSVSITLAPTTPPLVQFLRVTEAGPLERSRCRY
;
A
#
# COMPACT_ATOMS: atom_id res chain seq x y z
N HIS A 1 10.02 2.51 3.25
CA HIS A 1 11.46 2.69 3.57
C HIS A 1 11.52 2.90 5.06
N ASP A 2 12.09 1.93 5.77
CA ASP A 2 12.04 1.83 7.22
C ASP A 2 13.36 2.17 7.90
N GLY A 3 14.35 2.65 7.13
CA GLY A 3 15.62 3.12 7.68
C GLY A 3 15.49 4.29 8.68
N PRO A 4 16.60 4.69 9.33
CA PRO A 4 16.58 5.63 10.45
C PRO A 4 15.87 6.96 10.14
N GLU A 5 15.09 7.47 11.11
CA GLU A 5 14.47 8.80 11.02
C GLU A 5 15.49 9.87 11.40
N THR A 6 16.19 10.42 10.42
CA THR A 6 17.23 11.45 10.60
C THR A 6 16.75 12.86 10.27
N GLY A 7 15.56 12.99 9.70
CA GLY A 7 14.97 14.27 9.32
C GLY A 7 14.47 15.08 10.52
N PRO A 8 14.18 16.38 10.31
CA PRO A 8 13.72 17.26 11.39
C PRO A 8 12.35 16.89 11.96
N LEU A 9 11.57 16.06 11.24
CA LEU A 9 10.26 15.57 11.65
C LEU A 9 10.21 14.04 11.50
N ARG A 10 9.41 13.41 12.37
CA ARG A 10 9.09 11.98 12.28
C ARG A 10 8.34 11.68 10.98
N ARG A 11 8.50 10.47 10.43
CA ARG A 11 7.75 10.07 9.21
C ARG A 11 6.24 10.11 9.41
N ALA A 12 5.77 9.81 10.63
CA ALA A 12 4.36 9.93 10.97
C ALA A 12 3.87 11.37 10.82
N SER A 13 4.62 12.36 11.31
CA SER A 13 4.30 13.78 11.15
C SER A 13 4.34 14.22 9.70
N LEU A 14 5.32 13.77 8.90
CA LEU A 14 5.35 14.07 7.47
C LEU A 14 4.14 13.52 6.71
N ARG A 15 3.66 12.32 7.07
CA ARG A 15 2.42 11.75 6.49
C ARG A 15 1.20 12.56 6.90
N GLU A 16 1.12 12.98 8.16
CA GLU A 16 0.03 13.80 8.69
C GLU A 16 -0.07 15.17 8.01
N MET A 17 1.08 15.82 7.76
CA MET A 17 1.14 17.09 7.01
C MET A 17 0.53 16.99 5.60
N GLN A 18 0.55 15.79 5.02
CA GLN A 18 0.09 15.49 3.67
C GLN A 18 -1.36 14.99 3.62
N GLN A 19 -2.10 15.07 4.74
CA GLN A 19 -3.53 14.78 4.80
C GLN A 19 -4.35 16.07 4.75
N VAL A 20 -5.60 15.96 4.26
CA VAL A 20 -6.54 17.09 4.30
C VAL A 20 -6.94 17.36 5.75
N GLN A 21 -6.53 18.52 6.28
CA GLN A 21 -6.94 19.02 7.60
C GLN A 21 -8.11 19.99 7.49
N ARG A 22 -8.19 20.71 6.36
CA ARG A 22 -9.27 21.64 6.03
C ARG A 22 -9.77 21.38 4.61
N PRO A 23 -10.94 20.74 4.44
CA PRO A 23 -11.46 20.44 3.11
C PRO A 23 -11.85 21.72 2.37
N ARG A 24 -11.83 21.64 1.04
CA ARG A 24 -12.38 22.66 0.14
C ARG A 24 -13.51 22.04 -0.68
N PRO A 25 -14.49 22.84 -1.16
CA PRO A 25 -15.46 22.34 -2.12
C PRO A 25 -14.77 21.71 -3.32
N ALA A 26 -15.32 20.61 -3.83
CA ALA A 26 -14.85 20.04 -5.08
C ALA A 26 -15.03 21.04 -6.22
N ALA A 27 -14.12 21.02 -7.18
CA ALA A 27 -14.11 21.92 -8.32
C ALA A 27 -13.83 21.15 -9.60
N ILE A 28 -14.38 21.66 -10.71
CA ILE A 28 -13.98 21.21 -12.05
C ILE A 28 -12.76 22.04 -12.44
N VAL A 29 -11.65 21.36 -12.68
CA VAL A 29 -10.39 21.93 -13.18
C VAL A 29 -10.16 21.46 -14.62
N ARG A 30 -9.17 22.05 -15.30
CA ARG A 30 -8.72 21.55 -16.61
C ARG A 30 -7.53 20.62 -16.41
N GLY A 31 -7.59 19.43 -17.00
CA GLY A 31 -6.46 18.51 -17.10
C GLY A 31 -5.37 19.02 -18.05
N ALA A 32 -4.27 18.28 -18.15
CA ALA A 32 -3.12 18.64 -18.99
C ALA A 32 -3.47 18.69 -20.49
N ASP A 33 -4.46 17.91 -20.92
CA ASP A 33 -5.02 17.90 -22.28
C ASP A 33 -6.16 18.92 -22.50
N GLY A 34 -6.47 19.72 -21.48
CA GLY A 34 -7.52 20.74 -21.50
C GLY A 34 -8.93 20.21 -21.20
N SER A 35 -9.09 18.90 -21.02
CA SER A 35 -10.37 18.27 -20.68
C SER A 35 -10.83 18.65 -19.26
N PRO A 36 -12.16 18.73 -19.01
CA PRO A 36 -12.67 18.98 -17.66
C PRO A 36 -12.42 17.77 -16.76
N GLN A 37 -11.96 18.02 -15.54
CA GLN A 37 -11.64 17.00 -14.55
C GLN A 37 -12.17 17.40 -13.18
N LEU A 38 -12.76 16.45 -12.44
CA LEU A 38 -13.13 16.68 -11.05
C LEU A 38 -11.87 16.67 -10.17
N SER A 39 -11.72 17.71 -9.35
CA SER A 39 -10.71 17.80 -8.30
C SER A 39 -11.40 17.96 -6.95
N SER A 40 -11.04 17.12 -6.00
CA SER A 40 -11.49 17.19 -4.60
C SER A 40 -10.27 17.26 -3.68
N GLY A 41 -10.39 17.85 -2.50
CA GLY A 41 -9.27 17.92 -1.57
C GLY A 41 -9.37 19.06 -0.58
N GLY A 42 -8.22 19.62 -0.21
CA GLY A 42 -8.15 20.67 0.79
C GLY A 42 -6.74 21.10 1.13
N TYR A 43 -6.56 21.59 2.34
CA TYR A 43 -5.28 22.07 2.86
C TYR A 43 -4.88 21.27 4.09
N GLY A 44 -3.60 20.90 4.14
CA GLY A 44 -2.95 20.26 5.29
C GLY A 44 -2.07 21.25 6.04
N TYR A 45 -0.98 20.77 6.61
CA TYR A 45 -0.02 21.64 7.33
C TYR A 45 0.94 22.33 6.35
N GLY A 46 0.45 23.37 5.69
CA GLY A 46 1.25 24.16 4.74
C GLY A 46 1.31 23.55 3.33
N LEU A 47 0.41 22.62 3.01
CA LEU A 47 0.38 21.89 1.74
C LEU A 47 -1.05 21.86 1.19
N GLY A 48 -1.18 22.01 -0.12
CA GLY A 48 -2.40 21.68 -0.84
C GLY A 48 -2.46 20.18 -1.10
N ILE A 49 -3.59 19.54 -0.80
CA ILE A 49 -3.83 18.13 -1.07
C ILE A 49 -5.00 18.05 -2.03
N SER A 50 -4.86 17.25 -3.09
CA SER A 50 -5.95 17.01 -4.04
C SER A 50 -5.96 15.58 -4.55
N THR A 51 -7.15 15.09 -4.82
CA THR A 51 -7.45 13.90 -5.60
C THR A 51 -8.08 14.35 -6.90
N THR A 52 -7.69 13.71 -7.99
CA THR A 52 -8.20 13.97 -9.33
C THR A 52 -8.56 12.65 -10.00
N CYS A 53 -9.20 12.69 -11.18
CA CYS A 53 -9.45 11.46 -11.95
C CYS A 53 -8.15 10.73 -12.39
N GLU A 54 -7.03 11.44 -12.46
CA GLU A 54 -5.74 10.87 -12.89
C GLU A 54 -4.90 10.37 -11.70
N PHE A 55 -5.00 11.04 -10.55
CA PHE A 55 -4.13 10.77 -9.41
C PHE A 55 -4.94 10.77 -8.10
N ALA A 56 -4.84 9.67 -7.36
CA ALA A 56 -5.55 9.46 -6.09
C ALA A 56 -5.09 10.42 -4.98
N HIS A 57 -3.79 10.74 -4.93
CA HIS A 57 -3.21 11.61 -3.92
C HIS A 57 -2.12 12.49 -4.53
N VAL A 58 -2.39 13.79 -4.60
CA VAL A 58 -1.46 14.83 -5.03
C VAL A 58 -1.21 15.74 -3.84
N VAL A 59 0.05 15.99 -3.54
CA VAL A 59 0.48 16.94 -2.52
C VAL A 59 1.25 18.04 -3.23
N ALA A 60 0.93 19.31 -2.98
CA ALA A 60 1.58 20.40 -3.68
C ALA A 60 1.70 21.67 -2.85
N HIS A 61 2.64 22.52 -3.23
CA HIS A 61 2.71 23.89 -2.75
C HIS A 61 3.32 24.78 -3.84
N SER A 62 2.77 25.97 -4.01
CA SER A 62 3.32 26.99 -4.89
C SER A 62 3.95 28.11 -4.08
N GLY A 63 4.96 28.76 -4.63
CA GLY A 63 5.64 29.88 -4.03
C GLY A 63 5.82 31.00 -5.04
N GLY A 64 5.78 32.25 -4.56
CA GLY A 64 5.98 33.42 -5.40
C GLY A 64 6.65 34.53 -4.61
N LEU A 65 7.66 35.15 -5.21
CA LEU A 65 8.34 36.33 -4.70
C LEU A 65 8.51 37.34 -5.86
N PRO A 66 8.78 38.62 -5.57
CA PRO A 66 9.27 39.54 -6.59
C PRO A 66 10.47 38.92 -7.33
N GLY A 67 10.39 38.84 -8.66
CA GLY A 67 11.41 38.22 -9.50
C GLY A 67 11.39 36.69 -9.59
N PHE A 68 10.57 35.96 -8.81
CA PHE A 68 10.64 34.50 -8.77
C PHE A 68 9.27 33.81 -8.63
N GLY A 69 9.24 32.55 -9.05
CA GLY A 69 8.12 31.64 -8.81
C GLY A 69 8.60 30.21 -8.65
N SER A 70 7.85 29.41 -7.91
CA SER A 70 8.13 27.98 -7.72
C SER A 70 6.85 27.16 -7.58
N VAL A 71 6.95 25.88 -7.92
CA VAL A 71 5.97 24.87 -7.52
C VAL A 71 6.70 23.60 -7.13
N MET A 72 6.19 22.94 -6.11
CA MET A 72 6.54 21.57 -5.76
C MET A 72 5.26 20.75 -5.75
N ARG A 73 5.29 19.58 -6.39
CA ARG A 73 4.19 18.63 -6.48
C ARG A 73 4.72 17.22 -6.32
N TRP A 74 4.09 16.44 -5.45
CA TRP A 74 4.43 15.07 -5.17
C TRP A 74 3.22 14.18 -5.45
N LEU A 75 3.51 12.99 -5.98
CA LEU A 75 2.59 11.88 -6.16
C LEU A 75 3.04 10.75 -5.21
N PRO A 76 2.64 10.76 -3.92
CA PRO A 76 3.10 9.79 -2.94
C PRO A 76 2.87 8.34 -3.37
N GLU A 77 1.72 8.09 -4.01
CA GLU A 77 1.33 6.79 -4.55
C GLU A 77 2.22 6.29 -5.70
N HIS A 78 3.07 7.15 -6.28
CA HIS A 78 3.97 6.79 -7.39
C HIS A 78 5.45 6.97 -7.00
N GLY A 79 5.73 7.53 -5.82
CA GLY A 79 7.10 7.86 -5.41
C GLY A 79 7.78 8.94 -6.27
N VAL A 80 7.00 9.79 -6.96
CA VAL A 80 7.51 10.82 -7.86
C VAL A 80 7.25 12.23 -7.32
N GLY A 81 8.21 13.13 -7.50
CA GLY A 81 8.08 14.55 -7.21
C GLY A 81 8.58 15.41 -8.37
N VAL A 82 7.85 16.49 -8.68
CA VAL A 82 8.21 17.50 -9.67
C VAL A 82 8.34 18.83 -8.95
N LEU A 83 9.52 19.45 -9.11
CA LEU A 83 9.78 20.79 -8.64
C LEU A 83 10.14 21.65 -9.84
N ALA A 84 9.53 22.83 -9.95
CA ALA A 84 9.84 23.79 -10.99
C ALA A 84 10.06 25.16 -10.36
N PHE A 85 11.08 25.86 -10.87
CA PHE A 85 11.51 27.17 -10.42
C PHE A 85 11.72 28.07 -11.63
N GLY A 86 11.52 29.37 -11.46
CA GLY A 86 11.94 30.32 -12.47
C GLY A 86 11.99 31.76 -11.96
N ASN A 87 12.68 32.59 -12.73
CA ASN A 87 13.05 33.97 -12.42
C ASN A 87 12.08 34.99 -13.05
N ARG A 88 10.78 34.71 -12.96
CA ARG A 88 9.72 35.64 -13.36
C ARG A 88 8.80 35.90 -12.18
N THR A 89 8.61 37.18 -11.87
CA THR A 89 7.81 37.67 -10.74
C THR A 89 6.47 36.95 -10.63
N TYR A 90 6.24 36.32 -9.47
CA TYR A 90 4.98 35.66 -9.12
C TYR A 90 4.45 34.65 -10.15
N THR A 91 5.33 34.08 -10.97
CA THR A 91 4.89 33.18 -12.04
C THR A 91 4.49 31.83 -11.46
N SER A 92 3.28 31.39 -11.79
CA SER A 92 2.83 30.03 -11.49
C SER A 92 3.49 29.04 -12.43
N TRP A 93 4.20 28.07 -11.85
CA TRP A 93 4.83 26.97 -12.59
C TRP A 93 3.98 25.68 -12.59
N GLY A 94 2.72 25.77 -12.15
CA GLY A 94 1.82 24.63 -12.07
C GLY A 94 1.60 23.93 -13.42
N GLY A 95 1.30 24.70 -14.48
CA GLY A 95 1.08 24.17 -15.83
C GLY A 95 2.29 23.40 -16.39
N PRO A 96 3.50 23.98 -16.36
CA PRO A 96 4.72 23.24 -16.71
C PRO A 96 4.94 21.96 -15.89
N ALA A 97 4.65 21.98 -14.59
CA ALA A 97 4.74 20.77 -13.75
C ALA A 97 3.70 19.71 -14.13
N ASP A 98 2.47 20.11 -14.48
CA ASP A 98 1.42 19.20 -14.95
C ASP A 98 1.78 18.58 -16.31
N GLN A 99 2.36 19.37 -17.22
CA GLN A 99 2.87 18.85 -18.50
C GLN A 99 4.03 17.87 -18.31
N ALA A 100 4.93 18.12 -17.37
CA ALA A 100 6.01 17.20 -17.06
C ALA A 100 5.48 15.85 -16.53
N LEU A 101 4.50 15.88 -15.62
CA LEU A 101 3.84 14.67 -15.12
C LEU A 101 3.08 13.92 -16.22
N ALA A 102 2.36 14.62 -17.09
CA ALA A 102 1.65 14.01 -18.22
C ALA A 102 2.62 13.33 -19.20
N ARG A 103 3.78 13.95 -19.48
CA ARG A 103 4.83 13.33 -20.31
C ARG A 103 5.43 12.10 -19.65
N LEU A 104 5.75 12.16 -18.36
CA LEU A 104 6.28 11.01 -17.60
C LEU A 104 5.27 9.86 -17.53
N ARG A 105 3.97 10.17 -17.41
CA ARG A 105 2.90 9.17 -17.53
C ARG A 105 2.92 8.52 -18.91
N GLY A 106 3.06 9.32 -19.97
CA GLY A 106 3.11 8.84 -21.35
C GLY A 106 4.27 7.87 -21.65
N THR A 107 5.32 7.86 -20.82
CA THR A 107 6.42 6.88 -20.93
C THR A 107 6.15 5.57 -20.19
N GLY A 108 5.05 5.45 -19.44
CA GLY A 108 4.86 4.37 -18.46
C GLY A 108 5.74 4.51 -17.22
N GLY A 109 6.29 5.71 -16.95
CA GLY A 109 7.18 5.95 -15.81
C GLY A 109 6.47 6.30 -14.51
N LEU A 110 5.14 6.43 -14.54
CA LEU A 110 4.29 6.67 -13.36
C LEU A 110 3.53 5.39 -13.01
N GLU A 111 4.27 4.35 -12.63
CA GLU A 111 3.67 3.14 -12.06
C GLU A 111 3.32 3.37 -10.57
N PRO A 112 2.21 2.81 -10.08
CA PRO A 112 1.91 2.82 -8.65
C PRO A 112 3.02 2.17 -7.84
N ARG A 113 3.34 2.79 -6.71
CA ARG A 113 4.31 2.29 -5.75
C ARG A 113 3.79 1.00 -5.14
N MET A 114 4.56 -0.07 -5.28
CA MET A 114 4.26 -1.32 -4.60
C MET A 114 4.43 -1.18 -3.08
N PRO A 115 3.44 -1.63 -2.27
CA PRO A 115 3.57 -1.68 -0.83
C PRO A 115 4.71 -2.62 -0.43
N ALA A 116 5.45 -2.24 0.61
CA ALA A 116 6.43 -3.14 1.24
C ALA A 116 5.81 -3.74 2.52
N PRO A 117 6.03 -5.04 2.79
CA PRO A 117 5.55 -5.66 4.01
C PRO A 117 6.36 -5.12 5.20
N SER A 118 5.72 -4.97 6.36
CA SER A 118 6.46 -4.68 7.59
C SER A 118 7.26 -5.90 8.05
N GLU A 119 8.29 -5.69 8.86
CA GLU A 119 9.03 -6.78 9.52
C GLU A 119 8.10 -7.69 10.32
N ALA A 120 7.09 -7.12 11.00
CA ALA A 120 6.08 -7.88 11.71
C ALA A 120 5.25 -8.76 10.77
N LEU A 121 4.88 -8.26 9.58
CA LEU A 121 4.15 -9.04 8.59
C LEU A 121 4.98 -10.21 8.04
N VAL A 122 6.28 -9.99 7.77
CA VAL A 122 7.21 -11.06 7.37
C VAL A 122 7.33 -12.12 8.48
N ALA A 123 7.54 -11.70 9.72
CA ALA A 123 7.64 -12.63 10.85
C ALA A 123 6.37 -13.46 11.07
N GLN A 124 5.19 -12.83 10.93
CA GLN A 124 3.91 -13.50 11.07
C GLN A 124 3.62 -14.44 9.90
N ARG A 125 4.02 -14.10 8.67
CA ARG A 125 3.99 -15.04 7.52
C ARG A 125 4.77 -16.30 7.82
N ASP A 126 5.99 -16.17 8.34
CA ASP A 126 6.84 -17.32 8.63
C ASP A 126 6.24 -18.20 9.73
N ALA A 127 5.67 -17.57 10.76
CA ALA A 127 5.03 -18.29 11.85
C ALA A 127 3.73 -18.98 11.41
N VAL A 128 2.91 -18.31 10.61
CA VAL A 128 1.70 -18.89 10.03
C VAL A 128 2.03 -20.01 9.06
N THR A 129 3.09 -19.88 8.25
CA THR A 129 3.55 -20.93 7.34
C THR A 129 3.91 -22.19 8.13
N ARG A 130 4.69 -22.05 9.22
CA ARG A 130 4.99 -23.19 10.10
C ARG A 130 3.73 -23.79 10.72
N LEU A 131 2.78 -22.97 11.14
CA LEU A 131 1.51 -23.44 11.71
C LEU A 131 0.67 -24.20 10.68
N VAL A 132 0.62 -23.73 9.43
CA VAL A 132 -0.12 -24.40 8.35
C VAL A 132 0.53 -25.75 8.04
N LEU A 133 1.86 -25.83 7.95
CA LEU A 133 2.57 -27.07 7.66
C LEU A 133 2.55 -28.07 8.84
N HIS A 134 2.53 -27.55 10.06
CA HIS A 134 2.51 -28.35 11.29
C HIS A 134 1.72 -27.62 12.38
N TRP A 135 0.46 -28.01 12.55
CA TRP A 135 -0.43 -27.35 13.51
C TRP A 135 0.01 -27.63 14.95
N ASP A 136 0.22 -26.56 15.71
CA ASP A 136 0.47 -26.59 17.15
C ASP A 136 -0.47 -25.59 17.84
N ASP A 137 -1.24 -26.04 18.83
CA ASP A 137 -2.22 -25.18 19.50
C ASP A 137 -1.60 -24.01 20.23
N ALA A 138 -0.45 -24.25 20.88
CA ALA A 138 0.22 -23.20 21.62
C ALA A 138 0.73 -22.10 20.68
N ALA A 139 1.27 -22.47 19.52
CA ALA A 139 1.65 -21.54 18.46
C ALA A 139 0.44 -20.83 17.87
N ALA A 140 -0.65 -21.55 17.57
CA ALA A 140 -1.89 -20.97 17.07
C ALA A 140 -2.42 -19.87 18.00
N GLN A 141 -2.44 -20.13 19.31
CA GLN A 141 -2.88 -19.17 20.32
C GLN A 141 -1.95 -17.96 20.45
N ARG A 142 -0.63 -18.13 20.33
CA ARG A 142 0.32 -17.01 20.36
C ARG A 142 0.22 -16.09 19.15
N LEU A 143 -0.20 -16.61 18.00
CA LEU A 143 -0.32 -15.84 16.76
C LEU A 143 -1.64 -15.10 16.66
N ALA A 144 -2.69 -15.59 17.33
CA ALA A 144 -4.04 -15.11 17.18
C ALA A 144 -4.28 -13.76 17.86
N ALA A 145 -4.82 -12.79 17.11
CA ALA A 145 -5.51 -11.66 17.70
C ALA A 145 -6.83 -12.13 18.33
N VAL A 146 -7.40 -11.29 19.21
CA VAL A 146 -8.59 -11.64 20.02
C VAL A 146 -9.78 -12.15 19.23
N ASN A 147 -9.94 -11.71 17.97
CA ASN A 147 -11.06 -12.07 17.11
C ASN A 147 -10.83 -13.38 16.34
N LEU A 148 -9.58 -13.80 16.08
CA LEU A 148 -9.29 -14.83 15.06
C LEU A 148 -10.04 -16.15 15.32
N PHE A 149 -10.03 -16.59 16.58
CA PHE A 149 -10.69 -17.82 17.02
C PHE A 149 -12.12 -17.62 17.51
N LEU A 150 -12.57 -16.37 17.68
CA LEU A 150 -13.98 -16.04 17.87
C LEU A 150 -14.73 -16.10 16.54
N ASP A 151 -14.10 -15.63 15.45
CA ASP A 151 -14.66 -15.66 14.10
C ASP A 151 -14.77 -17.10 13.56
N ARG A 152 -13.75 -17.93 13.84
CA ARG A 152 -13.75 -19.36 13.51
C ARG A 152 -12.81 -20.10 14.46
N SER A 153 -13.34 -21.09 15.18
CA SER A 153 -12.61 -21.82 16.22
C SER A 153 -11.32 -22.47 15.70
N ALA A 154 -10.34 -22.62 16.59
CA ALA A 154 -9.07 -23.28 16.29
C ALA A 154 -9.28 -24.70 15.73
N ASP A 155 -10.18 -25.49 16.35
CA ASP A 155 -10.48 -26.86 15.90
C ASP A 155 -10.97 -26.92 14.46
N ARG A 156 -11.87 -26.01 14.07
CA ARG A 156 -12.39 -25.95 12.69
C ARG A 156 -11.30 -25.57 11.71
N ARG A 157 -10.50 -24.55 12.04
CA ARG A 157 -9.38 -24.12 11.20
C ARG A 157 -8.35 -25.23 11.02
N ARG A 158 -8.00 -25.96 12.09
CA ARG A 158 -7.12 -27.12 12.02
C ARG A 158 -7.68 -28.16 11.06
N ALA A 159 -8.93 -28.60 11.28
CA ALA A 159 -9.55 -29.63 10.46
C ALA A 159 -9.61 -29.23 8.97
N GLU A 160 -9.85 -27.96 8.67
CA GLU A 160 -9.85 -27.44 7.30
C GLU A 160 -8.46 -27.46 6.66
N ILE A 161 -7.43 -27.08 7.41
CA ILE A 161 -6.04 -27.10 6.93
C ILE A 161 -5.57 -28.54 6.73
N GLU A 162 -5.88 -29.44 7.66
CA GLU A 162 -5.57 -30.87 7.54
C GLU A 162 -6.23 -31.47 6.29
N ALA A 163 -7.52 -31.20 6.08
CA ALA A 163 -8.24 -31.65 4.89
C ALA A 163 -7.64 -31.09 3.57
N LEU A 164 -7.12 -29.86 3.59
CA LEU A 164 -6.42 -29.29 2.43
C LEU A 164 -5.08 -29.99 2.19
N LEU A 165 -4.28 -30.21 3.24
CA LEU A 165 -2.99 -30.90 3.16
C LEU A 165 -3.13 -32.36 2.70
N GLU A 166 -4.18 -33.07 3.12
CA GLU A 166 -4.46 -34.43 2.63
C GLU A 166 -4.64 -34.46 1.10
N LYS A 167 -5.36 -33.48 0.56
CA LYS A 167 -5.57 -33.35 -0.89
C LYS A 167 -4.27 -33.04 -1.63
N VAL A 168 -3.57 -31.98 -1.22
CA VAL A 168 -2.41 -31.46 -1.97
C VAL A 168 -1.09 -32.16 -1.63
N GLY A 169 -1.07 -32.98 -0.58
CA GLY A 169 0.13 -33.67 -0.11
C GLY A 169 1.11 -32.73 0.61
N PRO A 170 2.35 -33.21 0.87
CA PRO A 170 3.37 -32.40 1.54
C PRO A 170 3.64 -31.09 0.82
N CYS A 171 3.76 -30.00 1.58
CA CYS A 171 4.02 -28.64 1.08
C CYS A 171 5.34 -28.09 1.61
N GLU A 172 5.96 -27.20 0.84
CA GLU A 172 7.13 -26.43 1.23
C GLU A 172 6.74 -25.01 1.65
N SER A 173 7.67 -24.28 2.27
CA SER A 173 7.40 -22.96 2.86
C SER A 173 7.18 -21.82 1.85
N GLY A 174 7.50 -22.03 0.57
CA GLY A 174 7.51 -20.97 -0.44
C GLY A 174 8.67 -19.97 -0.27
N GLU A 175 8.80 -19.03 -1.21
CA GLU A 175 9.94 -18.09 -1.29
C GLU A 175 9.64 -16.68 -0.73
N GLY A 176 8.37 -16.28 -0.63
CA GLY A 176 8.02 -14.86 -0.48
C GLY A 176 6.53 -14.60 -0.33
N PHE A 177 6.16 -13.31 -0.29
CA PHE A 177 4.78 -12.90 -0.58
C PHE A 177 4.57 -12.88 -2.09
N ASP A 178 3.42 -13.39 -2.55
CA ASP A 178 2.98 -13.20 -3.93
C ASP A 178 2.36 -11.81 -4.10
N GLU A 179 1.63 -11.35 -3.09
CA GLU A 179 0.99 -10.04 -3.06
C GLU A 179 1.11 -9.41 -1.66
N VAL A 180 1.43 -8.13 -1.63
CA VAL A 180 1.45 -7.31 -0.41
C VAL A 180 0.49 -6.15 -0.62
N GLU A 181 -0.68 -6.23 0.00
CA GLU A 181 -1.70 -5.18 -0.08
C GLU A 181 -1.28 -3.93 0.72
N ASN A 182 -0.65 -4.14 1.88
CA ASN A 182 -0.10 -3.06 2.71
C ASN A 182 0.88 -3.65 3.74
N ALA A 183 1.42 -2.78 4.61
CA ALA A 183 2.41 -3.17 5.62
C ALA A 183 1.95 -4.28 6.59
N LEU A 184 0.64 -4.52 6.74
CA LEU A 184 0.04 -5.48 7.67
C LEU A 184 -0.83 -6.56 6.99
N ARG A 185 -0.81 -6.63 5.66
CA ARG A 185 -1.60 -7.62 4.91
C ARG A 185 -0.87 -8.11 3.67
N GLY A 186 -0.86 -9.42 3.47
CA GLY A 186 -0.32 -10.05 2.28
C GLY A 186 -0.77 -11.49 2.12
N SER A 187 -0.47 -12.05 0.95
CA SER A 187 -0.75 -13.42 0.58
C SER A 187 0.47 -14.08 -0.05
N TRP A 188 0.55 -15.40 0.09
CA TRP A 188 1.63 -16.21 -0.48
C TRP A 188 1.17 -17.63 -0.79
N THR A 189 1.93 -18.30 -1.64
CA THR A 189 1.65 -19.65 -2.10
C THR A 189 2.64 -20.64 -1.48
N LEU A 190 2.11 -21.73 -0.94
CA LEU A 190 2.86 -22.90 -0.51
C LEU A 190 2.82 -23.94 -1.63
N PRO A 191 3.94 -24.22 -2.32
CA PRO A 191 3.98 -25.28 -3.33
C PRO A 191 3.90 -26.64 -2.63
N CYS A 192 3.11 -27.56 -3.21
CA CYS A 192 2.86 -28.88 -2.63
C CYS A 192 3.05 -30.00 -3.67
N ALA A 193 3.13 -31.24 -3.21
CA ALA A 193 3.33 -32.41 -4.08
C ALA A 193 2.23 -32.56 -5.15
N ARG A 194 0.99 -32.14 -4.85
CA ARG A 194 -0.19 -32.20 -5.73
C ARG A 194 -0.93 -30.86 -5.72
N GLY A 195 -0.30 -29.83 -6.30
CA GLY A 195 -0.88 -28.50 -6.43
C GLY A 195 -0.22 -27.50 -5.48
N ALA A 196 -0.98 -26.54 -4.97
CA ALA A 196 -0.47 -25.53 -4.07
C ALA A 196 -1.58 -24.99 -3.16
N LEU A 197 -1.19 -24.41 -2.03
CA LEU A 197 -2.11 -23.70 -1.14
C LEU A 197 -1.84 -22.20 -1.22
N SER A 198 -2.90 -21.39 -1.27
CA SER A 198 -2.82 -19.94 -1.07
C SER A 198 -3.13 -19.62 0.40
N VAL A 199 -2.22 -18.89 1.04
CA VAL A 199 -2.36 -18.42 2.42
C VAL A 199 -2.43 -16.90 2.39
N SER A 200 -3.40 -16.31 3.09
CA SER A 200 -3.49 -14.86 3.27
C SER A 200 -3.72 -14.49 4.72
N ILE A 201 -3.03 -13.44 5.17
CA ILE A 201 -3.15 -12.93 6.54
C ILE A 201 -3.39 -11.42 6.56
N THR A 202 -4.13 -10.97 7.57
CA THR A 202 -4.14 -9.57 8.00
C THR A 202 -3.75 -9.52 9.47
N LEU A 203 -2.87 -8.59 9.82
CA LEU A 203 -2.50 -8.32 11.21
C LEU A 203 -3.39 -7.24 11.83
N ALA A 204 -3.73 -7.42 13.10
CA ALA A 204 -4.35 -6.40 13.92
C ALA A 204 -3.34 -5.27 14.19
N PRO A 205 -3.79 -4.00 14.26
CA PRO A 205 -2.95 -2.86 14.63
C PRO A 205 -2.69 -2.82 16.15
N THR A 206 -2.36 -3.97 16.75
CA THR A 206 -1.99 -4.13 18.17
C THR A 206 -0.48 -4.04 18.34
N THR A 207 -0.02 -3.94 19.59
CA THR A 207 1.41 -3.97 19.94
C THR A 207 1.66 -5.15 20.90
N PRO A 208 2.27 -6.27 20.45
CA PRO A 208 2.71 -6.56 19.08
C PRO A 208 1.54 -6.82 18.10
N PRO A 209 1.74 -6.69 16.78
CA PRO A 209 0.74 -7.07 15.78
C PRO A 209 0.51 -8.58 15.76
N LEU A 210 -0.75 -9.00 15.87
CA LEU A 210 -1.19 -10.41 15.87
C LEU A 210 -2.11 -10.68 14.68
N VAL A 211 -2.25 -11.95 14.29
CA VAL A 211 -3.07 -12.37 13.15
C VAL A 211 -4.55 -12.23 13.48
N GLN A 212 -5.25 -11.27 12.87
CA GLN A 212 -6.71 -11.10 13.01
C GLN A 212 -7.48 -11.83 11.92
N PHE A 213 -6.84 -12.09 10.79
CA PHE A 213 -7.44 -12.83 9.68
C PHE A 213 -6.43 -13.83 9.15
N LEU A 214 -6.88 -15.08 8.96
CA LEU A 214 -6.15 -16.15 8.30
C LEU A 214 -7.12 -16.88 7.37
N ARG A 215 -6.74 -17.01 6.11
CA ARG A 215 -7.41 -17.86 5.12
C ARG A 215 -6.39 -18.75 4.44
N VAL A 216 -6.72 -20.04 4.33
CA VAL A 216 -5.97 -21.05 3.58
C VAL A 216 -6.93 -21.70 2.62
N THR A 217 -6.56 -21.75 1.34
CA THR A 217 -7.36 -22.39 0.29
C THR A 217 -6.44 -23.11 -0.69
N GLU A 218 -6.97 -24.02 -1.50
CA GLU A 218 -6.27 -24.48 -2.70
C GLU A 218 -5.97 -23.24 -3.57
N ALA A 219 -4.75 -23.11 -4.07
CA ALA A 219 -4.41 -22.07 -5.01
C ALA A 219 -5.17 -22.34 -6.32
N GLY A 220 -5.77 -21.31 -6.92
CA GLY A 220 -6.27 -21.42 -8.30
C GLY A 220 -5.14 -21.77 -9.26
N PRO A 221 -5.42 -22.18 -10.52
CA PRO A 221 -4.38 -22.21 -11.54
C PRO A 221 -3.64 -20.87 -11.52
N LEU A 222 -2.29 -20.91 -11.55
CA LEU A 222 -1.42 -19.75 -11.52
C LEU A 222 -1.70 -18.84 -12.74
N GLU A 223 -2.79 -18.10 -12.72
CA GLU A 223 -2.91 -16.90 -13.51
C GLU A 223 -2.00 -15.90 -12.84
N ARG A 224 -0.79 -15.76 -13.39
CA ARG A 224 0.07 -14.61 -13.11
C ARG A 224 -0.82 -13.39 -13.11
N SER A 225 -0.95 -12.78 -11.95
CA SER A 225 -1.80 -11.63 -11.67
C SER A 225 -1.70 -10.63 -12.83
N ARG A 226 -2.71 -10.64 -13.69
CA ARG A 226 -2.95 -9.50 -14.56
C ARG A 226 -3.41 -8.41 -13.62
N CYS A 227 -2.51 -7.47 -13.32
CA CYS A 227 -2.85 -6.18 -12.74
C CYS A 227 -4.16 -5.71 -13.38
N ARG A 228 -5.22 -5.62 -12.57
CA ARG A 228 -6.42 -4.92 -12.99
C ARG A 228 -6.15 -3.44 -12.74
N TYR A 229 -6.25 -2.70 -13.84
CA TYR A 229 -6.11 -1.26 -13.99
C TYR A 229 -6.74 -0.44 -12.86
#